data_AF-A0A7V0JE97-F1
#
_entry.id   AF-A0A7V0JE97-F1
#
_cell.length_a   1.000
_cell.length_b   1.000
_cell.length_c   1.000
_cell.angle_alpha   90.00
_cell.angle_beta   90.00
_cell.angle_gamma   90.00
#
_symmetry.space_group_name_H-M   'P 1'
#
loop_
_entity.id
_entity.type
_entity.pdbx_description
1 polymer ?
#
loop_
_entity_poly.entity_id
_entity_poly.type
_entity_poly.pdbx_seq_one_letter_code
_entity_poly.pdbx_strand_id
1 'polypeptide(L)'
;YAVRQSLSLTASLTFEQLYGGVEGDSATCAEVYALLSSIAGVPLKQSFAITGSMNQHGEVQPIGGVNEKIEGFFEVCKLSGLNGQHGVIIPKRNLIHLMLNNEVIEAVANGKFNIYSIENIEDGIEILTGMPPGELQPDGTYPEGTFNSLVAKKLKDFSEALKGEKEPENNNKGKKKKNNK
;
A
#
# COMPACT_ATOMS: atom_id res chain seq x y z
N TYR A 1 0.24 -1.46 -12.42
CA TYR A 1 -0.19 -0.05 -12.31
C TYR A 1 0.20 0.84 -13.51
N ALA A 2 1.48 1.02 -13.88
CA ALA A 2 1.88 1.97 -14.94
C ALA A 2 2.49 1.29 -16.19
N VAL A 3 1.81 0.27 -16.74
CA VAL A 3 2.37 -0.57 -17.83
C VAL A 3 2.47 0.17 -19.18
N ARG A 4 1.58 1.15 -19.43
CA ARG A 4 1.46 1.86 -20.72
C ARG A 4 1.78 3.36 -20.64
N GLN A 5 2.26 3.85 -19.52
CA GLN A 5 2.53 5.28 -19.31
C GLN A 5 3.72 5.49 -18.39
N SER A 6 4.48 6.56 -18.60
CA SER A 6 5.58 6.93 -17.70
C SER A 6 5.03 7.25 -16.31
N LEU A 7 5.55 6.56 -15.30
CA LEU A 7 5.27 6.86 -13.92
C LEU A 7 5.97 8.17 -13.56
N SER A 8 5.20 9.20 -13.23
CA SER A 8 5.74 10.46 -12.72
C SER A 8 5.04 10.78 -11.41
N LEU A 9 5.75 10.48 -10.33
CA LEU A 9 5.28 10.59 -8.96
C LEU A 9 6.49 10.93 -8.09
N THR A 10 6.31 11.90 -7.21
CA THR A 10 7.17 12.10 -6.05
C THR A 10 6.38 11.67 -4.83
N ALA A 11 6.96 10.80 -4.01
CA ALA A 11 6.37 10.35 -2.77
C ALA A 11 7.39 10.48 -1.64
N SER A 12 6.89 10.76 -0.45
CA SER A 12 7.67 10.76 0.79
C SER A 12 7.01 9.79 1.74
N LEU A 13 7.82 8.92 2.34
CA LEU A 13 7.38 7.95 3.32
C LEU A 13 8.18 8.16 4.60
N THR A 14 7.52 8.07 5.74
CA THR A 14 8.11 8.38 7.03
C THR A 14 7.59 7.40 8.07
N PHE A 15 8.50 6.84 8.86
CA PHE A 15 8.16 6.15 10.09
C PHE A 15 8.05 7.22 11.19
N GLU A 16 6.82 7.49 11.60
CA GLU A 16 6.56 8.49 12.62
C GLU A 16 7.18 8.11 13.97
N GLN A 17 7.65 9.12 14.70
CA GLN A 17 8.24 8.98 16.05
C GLN A 17 9.41 7.98 16.14
N LEU A 18 10.10 7.71 15.02
CA LEU A 18 11.27 6.87 14.99
C LEU A 18 12.55 7.69 15.23
N TYR A 19 13.20 7.46 16.37
CA TYR A 19 14.46 8.12 16.76
C TYR A 19 15.70 7.23 16.59
N GLY A 20 15.49 5.95 16.25
CA GLY A 20 16.55 4.99 15.93
C GLY A 20 16.62 4.71 14.42
N GLY A 21 17.57 3.87 14.02
CA GLY A 21 17.61 3.37 12.64
C GLY A 21 16.52 2.31 12.39
N VAL A 22 16.05 2.21 11.14
CA VAL A 22 15.32 1.02 10.64
C VAL A 22 16.32 0.15 9.89
N GLU A 23 16.29 -1.15 10.13
CA GLU A 23 17.02 -2.15 9.34
C GLU A 23 16.07 -3.27 8.91
N GLY A 24 16.35 -3.86 7.74
CA GLY A 24 15.61 -4.98 7.17
C GLY A 24 14.48 -4.57 6.23
N ASP A 25 13.83 -5.57 5.64
CA ASP A 25 12.80 -5.46 4.60
C ASP A 25 11.39 -5.80 5.10
N SER A 26 11.25 -6.07 6.40
CA SER A 26 9.98 -6.56 6.95
C SER A 26 8.83 -5.53 7.01
N ALA A 27 9.11 -4.29 6.61
CA ALA A 27 8.14 -3.21 6.49
C ALA A 27 7.66 -2.99 5.04
N THR A 28 8.28 -3.59 4.03
CA THR A 28 8.03 -3.26 2.61
C THR A 28 6.56 -3.39 2.23
N CYS A 29 5.85 -4.40 2.74
CA CYS A 29 4.41 -4.51 2.53
C CYS A 29 3.66 -3.26 3.07
N ALA A 30 3.93 -2.86 4.31
CA ALA A 30 3.29 -1.70 4.95
C ALA A 30 3.53 -0.41 4.14
N GLU A 31 4.77 -0.21 3.69
CA GLU A 31 5.19 0.94 2.89
C GLU A 31 4.41 1.00 1.56
N VAL A 32 4.28 -0.15 0.89
CA VAL A 32 3.55 -0.24 -0.38
C VAL A 32 2.06 0.03 -0.18
N TYR A 33 1.41 -0.53 0.85
CA TYR A 33 0.00 -0.22 1.12
C TYR A 33 -0.22 1.25 1.44
N ALA A 34 0.65 1.86 2.25
CA ALA A 34 0.56 3.28 2.58
C ALA A 34 0.67 4.16 1.32
N LEU A 35 1.63 3.82 0.43
CA LEU A 35 1.81 4.53 -0.84
C LEU A 35 0.60 4.35 -1.77
N LEU A 36 0.12 3.12 -1.95
CA LEU A 36 -1.03 2.82 -2.79
C LEU A 36 -2.32 3.49 -2.27
N SER A 37 -2.54 3.48 -0.95
CA SER A 37 -3.64 4.18 -0.28
C SER A 37 -3.60 5.68 -0.55
N SER A 38 -2.43 6.30 -0.41
CA SER A 38 -2.22 7.72 -0.69
C SER A 38 -2.50 8.08 -2.15
N ILE A 39 -2.05 7.24 -3.10
CA ILE A 39 -2.34 7.42 -4.53
C ILE A 39 -3.83 7.26 -4.83
N ALA A 40 -4.48 6.22 -4.29
CA ALA A 40 -5.88 5.92 -4.56
C ALA A 40 -6.85 6.87 -3.85
N GLY A 41 -6.42 7.53 -2.77
CA GLY A 41 -7.30 8.30 -1.88
C GLY A 41 -8.24 7.41 -1.08
N VAL A 42 -7.85 6.16 -0.79
CA VAL A 42 -8.66 5.16 -0.07
C VAL A 42 -8.04 4.91 1.30
N PRO A 43 -8.76 5.12 2.41
CA PRO A 43 -8.21 4.93 3.75
C PRO A 43 -7.94 3.44 4.06
N LEU A 44 -6.89 3.19 4.84
CA LEU A 44 -6.59 1.86 5.37
C LEU A 44 -7.18 1.71 6.78
N LYS A 45 -7.75 0.55 7.08
CA LYS A 45 -8.21 0.19 8.43
C LYS A 45 -7.02 0.13 9.40
N GLN A 46 -7.08 0.96 10.43
CA GLN A 46 -6.03 1.06 11.46
C GLN A 46 -6.14 -0.02 12.54
N SER A 47 -7.18 -0.85 12.51
CA SER A 47 -7.32 -2.00 13.42
C SER A 47 -6.36 -3.16 13.07
N PHE A 48 -5.68 -3.08 11.92
CA PHE A 48 -4.72 -4.09 11.49
C PHE A 48 -3.28 -3.56 11.53
N ALA A 49 -2.39 -4.34 12.14
CA ALA A 49 -0.96 -4.22 11.86
C ALA A 49 -0.57 -5.14 10.70
N ILE A 50 0.53 -4.81 10.05
CA ILE A 50 1.08 -5.63 8.96
C ILE A 50 2.61 -5.71 9.05
N THR A 51 3.13 -6.90 8.77
CA THR A 51 4.55 -7.11 8.54
C THR A 51 4.73 -8.03 7.35
N GLY A 52 5.78 -7.83 6.57
CA GLY A 52 6.08 -8.63 5.40
C GLY A 52 7.07 -7.91 4.50
N SER A 53 8.03 -8.68 4.00
CA SER A 53 8.85 -8.29 2.86
C SER A 53 8.12 -8.64 1.55
N MET A 54 8.58 -8.13 0.42
CA MET A 54 8.09 -8.54 -0.90
C MET A 54 9.17 -8.40 -1.97
N ASN A 55 9.05 -9.20 -3.03
CA ASN A 55 9.86 -9.01 -4.24
C ASN A 55 9.17 -8.07 -5.25
N GLN A 56 9.84 -7.78 -6.37
CA GLN A 56 9.30 -6.90 -7.40
C GLN A 56 8.05 -7.44 -8.13
N HIS A 57 7.73 -8.72 -7.95
CA HIS A 57 6.53 -9.35 -8.50
C HIS A 57 5.32 -9.26 -7.55
N GLY A 58 5.49 -8.64 -6.38
CA GLY A 58 4.46 -8.51 -5.36
C GLY A 58 4.27 -9.76 -4.49
N GLU A 59 5.14 -10.76 -4.63
CA GLU A 59 5.09 -11.96 -3.80
C GLU A 59 5.62 -11.65 -2.41
N VAL A 60 4.85 -11.97 -1.38
CA VAL A 60 5.17 -11.68 0.01
C VAL A 60 6.19 -12.68 0.54
N GLN A 61 7.24 -12.17 1.16
CA GLN A 61 8.38 -12.92 1.65
C GLN A 61 8.36 -13.02 3.18
N PRO A 62 8.91 -14.14 3.73
CA PRO A 62 8.91 -14.35 5.16
C PRO A 62 9.79 -13.33 5.87
N ILE A 63 9.47 -13.06 7.12
CA ILE A 63 10.18 -12.12 7.97
C ILE A 63 10.68 -12.80 9.25
N GLY A 64 11.68 -12.19 9.88
CA GLY A 64 12.10 -12.54 11.24
C GLY A 64 11.20 -11.91 12.31
N GLY A 65 11.14 -12.57 13.47
CA GLY A 65 10.44 -12.07 14.66
C GLY A 65 8.92 -12.01 14.52
N VAL A 66 8.30 -12.96 13.81
CA VAL A 66 6.85 -12.91 13.53
C VAL A 66 6.01 -13.02 14.80
N ASN A 67 6.45 -13.83 15.78
CA ASN A 67 5.72 -14.02 17.03
C ASN A 67 5.74 -12.73 17.85
N GLU A 68 6.93 -12.13 18.02
CA GLU A 68 7.15 -10.89 18.76
C GLU A 68 6.36 -9.72 18.15
N LYS A 69 6.27 -9.67 16.82
CA LYS A 69 5.47 -8.64 16.12
C LYS A 69 3.97 -8.82 16.33
N ILE A 70 3.48 -10.07 16.29
CA ILE A 70 2.07 -10.36 16.55
C ILE A 70 1.71 -10.02 17.99
N GLU A 71 2.51 -10.51 18.94
CA GLU A 71 2.30 -10.31 20.37
C GLU A 71 2.43 -8.83 20.76
N GLY A 72 3.39 -8.11 20.19
CA GLY A 72 3.55 -6.67 20.41
C GLY A 72 2.31 -5.87 19.99
N PHE A 73 1.75 -6.15 18.80
CA PHE A 73 0.52 -5.47 18.38
C PHE A 73 -0.70 -5.89 19.22
N PHE A 74 -0.78 -7.17 19.58
CA PHE A 74 -1.84 -7.68 20.46
C PHE A 74 -1.88 -6.94 21.80
N GLU A 75 -0.73 -6.73 22.46
CA GLU A 75 -0.67 -6.00 23.73
C GLU A 75 -1.16 -4.55 23.59
N VAL A 76 -0.81 -3.85 22.49
CA VAL A 76 -1.32 -2.50 22.21
C VAL A 76 -2.84 -2.51 22.03
N CYS A 77 -3.38 -3.49 21.32
CA CYS A 77 -4.82 -3.65 21.13
C CYS A 77 -5.55 -3.98 22.43
N LYS A 78 -4.93 -4.79 23.30
CA LYS A 78 -5.45 -5.16 24.61
C LYS A 78 -5.55 -3.93 25.53
N LEU A 79 -4.54 -3.07 25.55
CA LEU A 79 -4.58 -1.79 26.27
C LEU A 79 -5.68 -0.86 25.76
N SER A 80 -5.99 -0.94 24.45
CA SER A 80 -7.03 -0.14 23.81
C SER A 80 -8.44 -0.75 23.88
N GLY A 81 -8.55 -2.00 24.36
CA GLY A 81 -9.79 -2.78 24.43
C GLY A 81 -10.02 -3.64 23.19
N LEU A 82 -9.87 -4.97 23.33
CA LEU A 82 -10.16 -5.92 22.26
C LEU A 82 -11.67 -5.98 21.96
N ASN A 83 -12.03 -5.81 20.68
CA ASN A 83 -13.41 -5.77 20.21
C ASN A 83 -13.68 -6.72 19.01
N GLY A 84 -12.73 -7.60 18.68
CA GLY A 84 -12.84 -8.52 17.55
C GLY A 84 -12.46 -7.95 16.18
N GLN A 85 -12.21 -6.64 16.08
CA GLN A 85 -11.83 -5.99 14.81
C GLN A 85 -10.31 -5.88 14.61
N HIS A 86 -9.54 -6.12 15.68
CA HIS A 86 -8.08 -6.03 15.66
C HIS A 86 -7.44 -7.28 15.07
N GLY A 87 -6.29 -7.12 14.42
CA GLY A 87 -5.51 -8.27 13.97
C GLY A 87 -4.18 -7.93 13.32
N VAL A 88 -3.44 -8.97 12.94
CA VAL A 88 -2.15 -8.83 12.25
C VAL A 88 -2.18 -9.55 10.92
N ILE A 89 -1.69 -8.88 9.88
CA ILE A 89 -1.45 -9.46 8.55
C ILE A 89 0.01 -9.86 8.46
N ILE A 90 0.26 -11.13 8.13
CA ILE A 90 1.60 -11.73 8.06
C ILE A 90 1.85 -12.45 6.73
N PRO A 91 3.12 -12.74 6.36
CA PRO A 91 3.41 -13.61 5.23
C PRO A 91 2.86 -15.02 5.47
N LYS A 92 2.18 -15.60 4.48
CA LYS A 92 1.73 -17.01 4.51
C LYS A 92 2.87 -17.99 4.78
N ARG A 93 4.06 -17.68 4.29
CA ARG A 93 5.28 -18.47 4.55
C ARG A 93 5.74 -18.44 6.01
N ASN A 94 5.26 -17.50 6.83
CA ASN A 94 5.53 -17.47 8.26
C ASN A 94 4.61 -18.36 9.10
N LEU A 95 3.55 -18.96 8.54
CA LEU A 95 2.61 -19.80 9.31
C LEU A 95 3.31 -20.94 10.04
N ILE A 96 4.32 -21.56 9.43
CA ILE A 96 5.11 -22.65 10.03
C ILE A 96 5.99 -22.21 11.21
N HIS A 97 6.19 -20.90 11.39
CA HIS A 97 7.01 -20.31 12.45
C HIS A 97 6.18 -19.80 13.64
N LEU A 98 4.85 -19.91 13.57
CA LEU A 98 3.96 -19.42 14.62
C LEU A 98 4.04 -20.30 15.87
N MET A 99 4.50 -19.68 16.96
CA MET A 99 4.63 -20.23 18.29
C MET A 99 4.19 -19.16 19.29
N LEU A 100 2.91 -18.79 19.20
CA LEU A 100 2.32 -17.68 19.95
C LEU A 100 2.02 -18.08 21.40
N ASN A 101 2.06 -17.11 22.29
CA ASN A 101 1.63 -17.31 23.67
C ASN A 101 0.13 -17.69 23.78
N ASN A 102 -0.24 -18.31 24.90
CA ASN A 102 -1.61 -18.80 25.11
C ASN A 102 -2.66 -17.69 25.06
N GLU A 103 -2.31 -16.47 25.48
CA GLU A 103 -3.27 -15.37 25.54
C GLU A 103 -3.70 -14.93 24.13
N VAL A 104 -2.77 -14.84 23.19
CA VAL A 104 -3.09 -14.57 21.78
C VAL A 104 -3.93 -15.70 21.20
N ILE A 105 -3.57 -16.96 21.48
CA ILE A 105 -4.31 -18.14 21.00
C ILE A 105 -5.75 -18.11 21.51
N GLU A 106 -5.97 -17.84 22.79
CA GLU A 106 -7.29 -17.73 23.40
C GLU A 106 -8.08 -16.55 22.82
N ALA A 107 -7.45 -15.40 22.61
CA ALA A 107 -8.12 -14.25 22.02
C ALA A 107 -8.58 -14.52 20.58
N VAL A 108 -7.76 -15.21 19.78
CA VAL A 108 -8.12 -15.65 18.43
C VAL A 108 -9.24 -16.68 18.47
N ALA A 109 -9.15 -17.69 19.33
CA ALA A 109 -10.19 -18.71 19.48
C ALA A 109 -11.55 -18.12 19.90
N ASN A 110 -11.54 -17.04 20.69
CA ASN A 110 -12.74 -16.32 21.11
C ASN A 110 -13.18 -15.22 20.13
N GLY A 111 -12.54 -15.08 18.96
CA GLY A 111 -12.90 -14.07 17.96
C GLY A 111 -12.64 -12.61 18.38
N LYS A 112 -11.76 -12.40 19.37
CA LYS A 112 -11.39 -11.06 19.88
C LYS A 112 -10.21 -10.43 19.15
N PHE A 113 -9.41 -11.25 18.47
CA PHE A 113 -8.24 -10.86 17.69
C PHE A 113 -8.12 -11.76 16.47
N ASN A 114 -7.50 -11.28 15.40
CA ASN A 114 -7.43 -12.01 14.13
C ASN A 114 -5.98 -12.08 13.61
N ILE A 115 -5.63 -13.17 12.94
CA ILE A 115 -4.36 -13.31 12.23
C ILE A 115 -4.69 -13.68 10.79
N TYR A 116 -4.31 -12.80 9.86
CA TYR A 116 -4.47 -13.01 8.43
C TYR A 116 -3.12 -13.30 7.81
N SER A 117 -3.11 -14.19 6.82
CA SER A 117 -1.90 -14.52 6.07
C SER A 117 -2.06 -14.20 4.60
N ILE A 118 -1.06 -13.56 4.00
CA ILE A 118 -1.06 -13.14 2.59
C ILE A 118 0.09 -13.76 1.82
N GLU A 119 -0.13 -14.04 0.54
CA GLU A 119 0.87 -14.59 -0.39
C GLU A 119 1.29 -13.55 -1.44
N ASN A 120 0.40 -12.64 -1.80
CA ASN A 120 0.66 -11.51 -2.68
C ASN A 120 0.19 -10.19 -2.05
N ILE A 121 0.73 -9.07 -2.51
CA ILE A 121 0.33 -7.72 -2.06
C ILE A 121 -1.16 -7.45 -2.32
N GLU A 122 -1.76 -8.06 -3.34
CA GLU A 122 -3.16 -7.86 -3.66
C GLU A 122 -4.10 -8.43 -2.56
N ASP A 123 -3.68 -9.50 -1.86
CA ASP A 123 -4.48 -10.13 -0.79
C ASP A 123 -4.75 -9.18 0.38
N GLY A 124 -3.75 -8.34 0.73
CA GLY A 124 -3.88 -7.40 1.84
C GLY A 124 -4.71 -6.16 1.51
N ILE A 125 -4.89 -5.83 0.22
CA ILE A 125 -5.72 -4.69 -0.20
C ILE A 125 -7.15 -4.88 0.28
N GLU A 126 -7.73 -6.05 0.06
CA GLU A 126 -9.12 -6.33 0.47
C GLU A 126 -9.28 -6.30 2.00
N ILE A 127 -8.31 -6.85 2.73
CA ILE A 127 -8.32 -6.85 4.19
C ILE A 127 -8.30 -5.40 4.72
N LEU A 128 -7.33 -4.60 4.24
CA LEU A 128 -7.06 -3.26 4.73
C LEU A 128 -8.08 -2.22 4.27
N THR A 129 -8.70 -2.39 3.09
CA THR A 129 -9.59 -1.39 2.50
C THR A 129 -11.06 -1.82 2.48
N GLY A 130 -11.33 -3.13 2.51
CA GLY A 130 -12.66 -3.69 2.24
C GLY A 130 -13.09 -3.62 0.77
N MET A 131 -12.18 -3.26 -0.14
CA MET A 131 -12.43 -3.19 -1.58
C MET A 131 -11.74 -4.35 -2.30
N PRO A 132 -12.35 -4.91 -3.36
CA PRO A 132 -11.65 -5.88 -4.20
C PRO A 132 -10.45 -5.20 -4.88
N PRO A 133 -9.28 -5.86 -4.98
CA PRO A 133 -8.10 -5.32 -5.65
C PRO A 133 -8.38 -5.05 -7.14
N GLY A 134 -8.93 -6.06 -7.82
CA GLY A 134 -9.18 -6.07 -9.26
C GLY A 134 -7.94 -6.46 -10.08
N GLU A 135 -8.13 -7.39 -11.00
CA GLU A 135 -7.03 -7.93 -11.82
C GLU A 135 -6.81 -7.10 -13.09
N LEU A 136 -5.58 -7.12 -13.60
CA LEU A 136 -5.24 -6.47 -14.85
C LEU A 136 -5.89 -7.22 -16.01
N GLN A 137 -6.73 -6.52 -16.77
CA GLN A 137 -7.40 -7.06 -17.94
C GLN A 137 -6.48 -7.08 -19.18
N PRO A 138 -6.78 -7.91 -20.20
CA PRO A 138 -5.97 -7.98 -21.42
C PRO A 138 -5.85 -6.64 -22.17
N ASP A 139 -6.84 -5.76 -22.03
CA ASP A 139 -6.85 -4.43 -22.63
C ASP A 139 -5.95 -3.42 -21.87
N GLY A 140 -5.35 -3.84 -20.75
CA GLY A 140 -4.48 -3.03 -19.89
C GLY A 140 -5.21 -2.19 -18.85
N THR A 141 -6.51 -2.42 -18.63
CA THR A 141 -7.33 -1.73 -17.62
C THR A 141 -7.58 -2.60 -16.40
N TYR A 142 -8.20 -2.01 -15.37
CA TYR A 142 -8.70 -2.72 -14.19
C TYR A 142 -10.22 -2.55 -14.13
N PRO A 143 -11.00 -3.53 -13.62
CA PRO A 143 -12.44 -3.42 -13.52
C PRO A 143 -12.87 -2.17 -12.72
N GLU A 144 -13.95 -1.51 -13.15
CA GLU A 144 -14.46 -0.34 -12.42
C GLU A 144 -14.90 -0.72 -10.99
N GLY A 145 -14.69 0.20 -10.05
CA GLY A 145 -15.06 0.00 -8.65
C GLY A 145 -14.04 -0.81 -7.82
N THR A 146 -12.95 -1.28 -8.43
CA THR A 146 -11.86 -1.96 -7.71
C THR A 146 -10.79 -0.98 -7.27
N PHE A 147 -10.00 -1.35 -6.25
CA PHE A 147 -8.92 -0.52 -5.74
C PHE A 147 -7.89 -0.18 -6.83
N ASN A 148 -7.47 -1.16 -7.63
CA ASN A 148 -6.45 -0.97 -8.66
C ASN A 148 -6.91 -0.06 -9.80
N SER A 149 -8.22 0.01 -10.07
CA SER A 149 -8.78 0.97 -11.02
C SER A 149 -8.60 2.42 -10.55
N LEU A 150 -8.75 2.68 -9.25
CA LEU A 150 -8.54 4.00 -8.64
C LEU A 150 -7.07 4.41 -8.69
N VAL A 151 -6.16 3.49 -8.35
CA VAL A 151 -4.71 3.71 -8.45
C VAL A 151 -4.33 4.04 -9.89
N ALA A 152 -4.75 3.23 -10.86
CA ALA A 152 -4.42 3.43 -12.27
C ALA A 152 -4.95 4.77 -12.80
N LYS A 153 -6.18 5.14 -12.43
CA LYS A 153 -6.77 6.44 -12.77
C LYS A 153 -5.95 7.59 -12.19
N LYS A 154 -5.59 7.54 -10.91
CA LYS A 154 -4.83 8.62 -10.25
C LYS A 154 -3.42 8.79 -10.80
N LEU A 155 -2.74 7.69 -11.10
CA LEU A 155 -1.44 7.75 -11.76
C LEU A 155 -1.52 8.34 -13.17
N LYS A 156 -2.62 8.08 -13.89
CA LYS A 156 -2.88 8.71 -15.19
C LYS A 156 -3.10 10.22 -15.04
N ASP A 157 -3.93 10.65 -14.07
CA ASP A 157 -4.17 12.06 -13.77
C ASP A 157 -2.84 12.81 -13.48
N PHE A 158 -1.95 12.22 -12.67
CA PHE A 158 -0.62 12.80 -12.39
C PHE A 158 0.25 12.94 -13.65
N SER A 159 0.25 11.92 -14.52
CA SER A 159 1.01 11.95 -15.78
C SER A 159 0.48 13.01 -16.75
N GLU A 160 -0.83 13.22 -16.80
CA GLU A 160 -1.48 14.22 -17.66
C GLU A 160 -1.22 15.65 -17.17
N ALA A 161 -1.32 15.90 -15.86
CA ALA A 161 -1.02 17.21 -15.27
C ALA A 161 0.40 17.69 -15.61
N LEU A 162 1.39 16.80 -15.50
CA LEU A 162 2.79 17.11 -15.80
C LEU A 162 3.09 17.30 -17.29
N LYS A 163 2.24 16.78 -18.19
CA LYS A 163 2.32 17.06 -19.63
C LYS A 163 1.71 18.43 -19.96
N GLY A 164 0.61 18.80 -19.31
CA GLY A 164 -0.02 20.11 -19.45
C GLY A 164 0.87 21.26 -18.99
N GLU A 165 1.70 21.05 -17.96
CA GLU A 165 2.70 22.04 -17.52
C GLU A 165 3.86 22.24 -18.51
N LYS A 166 4.08 21.32 -19.45
CA LYS A 166 5.15 21.41 -20.47
C LYS A 166 4.73 22.09 -21.78
N GLU A 167 3.46 22.41 -21.97
CA GLU A 167 2.99 23.22 -23.10
C GLU A 167 2.28 24.48 -22.56
N PRO A 168 3.01 25.61 -22.43
CA PRO A 168 2.87 26.66 -23.43
C PRO A 168 4.14 27.51 -23.63
N GLU A 169 4.79 27.41 -24.79
CA GLU A 169 5.45 28.54 -25.47
C GLU A 169 5.93 28.12 -26.88
N ASN A 170 5.00 27.83 -27.78
CA ASN A 170 5.33 27.86 -29.20
C ASN A 170 4.10 28.15 -30.06
N ASN A 171 3.76 29.44 -30.16
CA ASN A 171 3.48 30.14 -31.43
C ASN A 171 2.65 31.41 -31.21
N ASN A 172 3.27 32.58 -31.47
CA ASN A 172 2.74 33.43 -32.55
C ASN A 172 3.76 34.45 -33.07
N LYS A 173 4.38 34.05 -34.18
CA LYS A 173 4.45 34.76 -35.48
C LYS A 173 4.77 36.26 -35.50
N GLY A 174 5.87 36.54 -36.18
CA GLY A 174 6.23 37.86 -36.66
C GLY A 174 5.10 38.57 -37.42
N LYS A 175 4.93 39.85 -37.10
CA LYS A 175 4.41 40.84 -38.03
C LYS A 175 5.57 41.75 -38.44
N LYS A 176 5.98 41.58 -39.70
CA LYS A 176 6.67 42.59 -40.50
C LYS A 176 6.09 43.98 -40.24
N LYS A 177 6.95 44.96 -39.92
CA LYS A 177 6.75 46.34 -40.38
C LYS A 177 8.01 46.80 -41.11
N LYS A 178 7.89 46.83 -42.44
CA LYS A 178 8.75 47.58 -43.37
C LYS A 178 8.68 49.08 -43.03
N ASN A 179 9.85 49.72 -43.13
CA ASN A 179 10.17 51.09 -43.56
C ASN A 179 9.27 52.27 -43.19
N ASN A 180 9.87 53.34 -42.66
CA ASN A 180 10.19 54.51 -43.49
C ASN A 180 11.00 55.60 -42.74
N LYS A 181 11.98 56.14 -43.49
CA LYS A 181 12.75 57.39 -43.36
C LYS A 181 13.74 57.54 -42.21
#